data_AF-A0A0J7ISG0-F1
#
_entry.id   AF-A0A0J7ISG0-F1
#
_cell.length_a   1.000
_cell.length_b   1.000
_cell.length_c   1.000
_cell.angle_alpha   90.00
_cell.angle_beta   90.00
_cell.angle_gamma   90.00
#
_symmetry.space_group_name_H-M   'P 1'
#
loop_
_entity.id
_entity.type
_entity.pdbx_description
1 polymer ?
#
loop_
_entity_poly.entity_id
_entity_poly.type
_entity_poly.pdbx_seq_one_letter_code
_entity_poly.pdbx_strand_id
1 'polypeptide(L)'
;MHKTISGFPAREIYTKPKCTTLGNPKTTAKNYKTKMKNLLILITFAMILPACNQNAGKDKTRTEKTVSIKKDNPQTVYNSDIIEIENVLINGHQVILSANEFRSAYPKIDSSKTITADCGSPFDWLDEQWMTKTYGKYNETKGTFEKYDGKITMLYGENIEFSTNNHIVLFDMAFAGNNSFRIISHNITLDKSTTLEAFKRKFPHSKIEKLEKPDEARFRFYIDKEKENAFLFYFKNGKLDYFTLWWLLC
;
A
#
# COMPACT_ATOMS: atom_id res chain seq x y z
N MET A 1 2.01 43.75 12.52
CA MET A 1 2.71 42.46 12.71
C MET A 1 1.87 41.35 12.10
N HIS A 2 2.06 41.04 10.81
CA HIS A 2 1.54 39.82 10.18
C HIS A 2 2.64 39.28 9.28
N LYS A 3 3.18 38.10 9.63
CA LYS A 3 4.12 37.33 8.80
C LYS A 3 3.32 36.17 8.20
N THR A 4 2.99 36.31 6.93
CA THR A 4 2.53 35.22 6.07
C THR A 4 3.75 34.36 5.73
N ILE A 5 3.75 33.10 6.14
CA ILE A 5 4.74 32.11 5.69
C ILE A 5 4.12 31.38 4.50
N SER A 6 4.36 31.91 3.30
CA SER A 6 4.18 31.20 2.04
C SER A 6 5.52 30.62 1.61
N GLY A 7 5.62 29.30 1.56
CA GLY A 7 6.85 28.61 1.15
C GLY A 7 6.56 27.16 0.78
N PHE A 8 5.92 26.96 -0.37
CA PHE A 8 5.96 25.68 -1.08
C PHE A 8 7.39 25.48 -1.61
N PRO A 9 8.07 24.36 -1.37
CA PRO A 9 9.19 23.99 -2.21
C PRO A 9 8.64 23.67 -3.61
N ALA A 10 9.17 24.38 -4.61
CA ALA A 10 8.89 24.14 -6.01
C ALA A 10 9.19 22.68 -6.37
N ARG A 11 8.26 22.05 -7.08
CA ARG A 11 8.46 20.75 -7.73
C ARG A 11 9.62 20.89 -8.72
N GLU A 12 10.63 20.03 -8.60
CA GLU A 12 11.53 19.77 -9.72
C GLU A 12 10.71 19.16 -10.86
N ILE A 13 10.77 19.86 -11.99
CA ILE A 13 10.26 19.40 -13.27
C ILE A 13 11.12 18.20 -13.65
N TYR A 14 10.50 17.03 -13.78
CA TYR A 14 11.11 15.83 -14.35
C TYR A 14 11.73 16.16 -15.71
N THR A 15 13.03 16.40 -15.76
CA THR A 15 13.78 16.40 -17.01
C THR A 15 13.93 14.97 -17.49
N LYS A 16 13.29 14.66 -18.62
CA LYS A 16 13.33 13.36 -19.31
C LYS A 16 14.78 12.83 -19.44
N PRO A 17 15.07 11.57 -19.13
CA PRO A 17 16.27 10.94 -19.65
C PRO A 17 16.15 10.80 -21.18
N LYS A 18 17.21 11.17 -21.89
CA LYS A 18 17.32 10.96 -23.35
C LYS A 18 17.33 9.45 -23.63
N CYS A 19 16.36 8.96 -24.39
CA CYS A 19 16.39 7.62 -24.96
C CYS A 19 17.53 7.52 -25.98
N THR A 20 18.57 6.76 -25.66
CA THR A 20 19.43 6.14 -26.67
C THR A 20 18.76 4.87 -27.16
N THR A 21 18.52 4.81 -28.47
CA THR A 21 17.97 3.65 -29.18
C THR A 21 18.89 2.44 -29.01
N LEU A 22 18.42 1.42 -28.29
CA LEU A 22 18.97 0.07 -28.33
C LEU A 22 17.93 -0.86 -28.95
N GLY A 23 18.39 -1.62 -29.95
CA GLY A 23 17.57 -2.31 -30.94
C GLY A 23 16.62 -3.38 -30.42
N ASN A 24 15.64 -3.70 -31.28
CA ASN A 24 14.62 -4.72 -31.14
C ASN A 24 15.13 -6.05 -30.56
N PRO A 25 14.50 -6.54 -29.48
CA PRO A 25 14.34 -7.97 -29.25
C PRO A 25 12.93 -8.42 -29.60
N LYS A 26 12.87 -9.57 -30.25
CA LYS A 26 11.69 -10.23 -30.80
C LYS A 26 10.63 -10.54 -29.72
N THR A 27 9.39 -10.34 -30.12
CA THR A 27 8.13 -10.88 -29.58
C THR A 27 8.24 -12.25 -28.93
N THR A 28 7.81 -12.37 -27.67
CA THR A 28 7.11 -13.56 -27.16
C THR A 28 6.08 -13.13 -26.11
N ALA A 29 4.84 -12.94 -26.54
CA ALA A 29 3.69 -12.87 -25.65
C ALA A 29 3.50 -14.24 -24.98
N LYS A 30 3.57 -14.29 -23.64
CA LYS A 30 3.23 -15.49 -22.87
C LYS A 30 1.78 -15.40 -22.41
N ASN A 31 0.99 -16.37 -22.88
CA ASN A 31 -0.35 -16.69 -22.41
C ASN A 31 -0.37 -16.95 -20.90
N TYR A 32 -1.17 -16.21 -20.15
CA TYR A 32 -1.57 -16.59 -18.80
C TYR A 32 -3.03 -17.02 -18.80
N LYS A 33 -3.25 -18.33 -18.73
CA LYS A 33 -4.56 -18.96 -18.57
C LYS A 33 -4.51 -19.80 -17.30
N THR A 34 -4.91 -19.23 -16.17
CA THR A 34 -4.94 -19.95 -14.89
C THR A 34 -6.38 -20.34 -14.56
N LYS A 35 -6.61 -21.66 -14.59
CA LYS A 35 -7.85 -22.35 -14.20
C LYS A 35 -8.16 -22.07 -12.72
N MET A 36 -9.33 -21.49 -12.43
CA MET A 36 -9.95 -21.64 -11.11
C MET A 36 -11.02 -22.73 -11.18
N LYS A 37 -10.78 -23.81 -10.43
CA LYS A 37 -11.66 -24.97 -10.31
C LYS A 37 -12.84 -24.64 -9.41
N ASN A 38 -14.01 -25.10 -9.82
CA ASN A 38 -15.25 -25.18 -9.04
C ASN A 38 -15.01 -25.69 -7.61
N LEU A 39 -15.47 -24.93 -6.62
CA LEU A 39 -15.85 -25.48 -5.32
C LEU A 39 -17.25 -24.96 -4.98
N LEU A 40 -18.24 -25.79 -5.31
CA LEU A 40 -19.63 -25.61 -4.94
C LEU A 40 -19.78 -26.08 -3.48
N ILE A 41 -20.01 -25.15 -2.55
CA ILE A 41 -20.40 -25.51 -1.18
C ILE A 41 -21.90 -25.20 -1.04
N LEU A 42 -22.70 -26.26 -1.02
CA LEU A 42 -24.10 -26.22 -0.61
C LEU A 42 -24.16 -25.93 0.90
N ILE A 43 -24.81 -24.83 1.28
CA ILE A 43 -25.23 -24.58 2.65
C ILE A 43 -26.73 -24.88 2.72
N THR A 44 -27.09 -26.04 3.26
CA THR A 44 -28.48 -26.36 3.59
C THR A 44 -28.81 -25.80 4.97
N PHE A 45 -29.82 -24.93 5.00
CA PHE A 45 -30.52 -24.47 6.19
C PHE A 45 -31.16 -25.64 6.94
N ALA A 46 -30.93 -25.73 8.25
CA ALA A 46 -31.80 -26.46 9.17
C ALA A 46 -32.20 -25.51 10.30
N MET A 47 -33.42 -25.00 10.21
CA MET A 47 -34.14 -24.36 11.31
C MET A 47 -34.54 -25.42 12.33
N ILE A 48 -34.09 -25.32 13.59
CA ILE A 48 -34.74 -25.95 14.74
C ILE A 48 -34.60 -25.03 15.97
N LEU A 49 -35.72 -24.44 16.37
CA LEU A 49 -36.11 -24.07 17.74
C LEU A 49 -37.62 -24.42 17.83
N PRO A 50 -38.25 -24.64 19.01
CA PRO A 50 -37.79 -24.29 20.37
C PRO A 50 -38.04 -25.39 21.44
N ALA A 51 -37.50 -25.21 22.65
CA ALA A 51 -38.22 -25.43 23.92
C ALA A 51 -37.33 -25.07 25.12
N CYS A 52 -37.84 -24.21 26.01
CA CYS A 52 -37.31 -24.00 27.34
C CYS A 52 -37.50 -25.26 28.21
N ASN A 53 -36.49 -25.63 29.00
CA ASN A 53 -36.76 -26.07 30.37
C ASN A 53 -35.55 -25.83 31.29
N GLN A 54 -35.84 -25.34 32.49
CA GLN A 54 -34.91 -25.10 33.59
C GLN A 54 -34.63 -26.42 34.31
N ASN A 55 -33.35 -26.72 34.57
CA ASN A 55 -32.79 -27.01 35.90
C ASN A 55 -31.56 -27.93 35.87
N ALA A 56 -30.64 -27.59 36.78
CA ALA A 56 -29.71 -28.47 37.50
C ALA A 56 -28.51 -29.08 36.74
N GLY A 57 -27.38 -28.37 36.87
CA GLY A 57 -26.18 -28.91 37.51
C GLY A 57 -25.52 -30.15 36.90
N LYS A 58 -24.39 -29.94 36.21
CA LYS A 58 -23.11 -30.63 36.46
C LYS A 58 -22.03 -30.09 35.52
N ASP A 59 -21.14 -29.31 36.12
CA ASP A 59 -19.68 -29.42 35.99
C ASP A 59 -19.16 -30.00 34.67
N LYS A 60 -18.86 -29.10 33.73
CA LYS A 60 -17.80 -29.30 32.74
C LYS A 60 -17.12 -27.96 32.54
N THR A 61 -16.01 -27.77 33.23
CA THR A 61 -14.98 -26.79 32.95
C THR A 61 -14.74 -26.79 31.44
N ARG A 62 -15.28 -25.77 30.77
CA ARG A 62 -15.03 -25.49 29.37
C ARG A 62 -13.55 -25.18 29.29
N THR A 63 -12.76 -26.15 28.84
CA THR A 63 -11.38 -25.93 28.45
C THR A 63 -11.44 -24.91 27.31
N GLU A 64 -11.33 -23.64 27.66
CA GLU A 64 -10.85 -22.61 26.76
C GLU A 64 -9.53 -23.17 26.20
N LYS A 65 -9.57 -23.65 24.97
CA LYS A 65 -8.37 -23.66 24.14
C LYS A 65 -8.05 -22.19 23.89
N THR A 66 -7.42 -21.58 24.89
CA THR A 66 -6.53 -20.45 24.69
C THR A 66 -5.51 -20.99 23.70
N VAL A 67 -5.68 -20.64 22.44
CA VAL A 67 -4.59 -20.74 21.47
C VAL A 67 -3.50 -19.89 22.09
N SER A 68 -2.53 -20.54 22.71
CA SER A 68 -1.30 -19.88 23.13
C SER A 68 -0.69 -19.40 21.82
N ILE A 69 -0.96 -18.15 21.46
CA ILE A 69 -0.06 -17.40 20.60
C ILE A 69 1.23 -17.46 21.41
N LYS A 70 2.14 -18.36 21.01
CA LYS A 70 3.50 -18.35 21.52
C LYS A 70 3.92 -16.89 21.44
N LYS A 71 4.28 -16.33 22.58
CA LYS A 71 4.97 -15.05 22.67
C LYS A 71 6.37 -15.29 22.10
N ASP A 72 6.43 -15.66 20.82
CA ASP A 72 7.65 -15.65 20.05
C ASP A 72 8.09 -14.21 20.11
N ASN A 73 9.28 -14.03 20.67
CA ASN A 73 9.95 -12.76 20.85
C ASN A 73 9.69 -11.91 19.60
N PRO A 74 9.09 -10.70 19.70
CA PRO A 74 8.73 -9.93 18.51
C PRO A 74 9.97 -9.83 17.64
N GLN A 75 9.92 -10.42 16.45
CA GLN A 75 11.07 -10.43 15.57
C GLN A 75 11.28 -9.00 15.10
N THR A 76 12.07 -8.23 15.84
CA THR A 76 12.28 -6.80 15.58
C THR A 76 13.22 -6.54 14.40
N VAL A 77 13.79 -7.61 13.84
CA VAL A 77 14.73 -7.59 12.72
C VAL A 77 14.03 -8.17 11.49
N TYR A 78 13.97 -7.35 10.45
CA TYR A 78 13.36 -7.66 9.17
C TYR A 78 14.44 -8.07 8.16
N ASN A 79 14.36 -9.31 7.67
CA ASN A 79 15.39 -9.93 6.82
C ASN A 79 14.97 -10.11 5.36
N SER A 80 13.82 -9.58 4.96
CA SER A 80 13.32 -9.64 3.59
C SER A 80 13.52 -8.30 2.88
N ASP A 81 13.74 -8.33 1.56
CA ASP A 81 13.67 -7.16 0.69
C ASP A 81 12.24 -6.86 0.22
N ILE A 82 11.28 -7.71 0.61
CA ILE A 82 9.85 -7.59 0.30
C ILE A 82 9.08 -7.25 1.57
N ILE A 83 8.26 -6.19 1.53
CA ILE A 83 7.21 -5.85 2.52
C ILE A 83 5.86 -5.92 1.79
N GLU A 84 5.14 -7.02 1.99
CA GLU A 84 3.81 -7.24 1.44
C GLU A 84 2.83 -6.13 1.89
N ILE A 85 2.01 -5.63 0.98
CA ILE A 85 1.13 -4.47 1.20
C ILE A 85 0.06 -4.73 2.27
N GLU A 86 -0.43 -5.97 2.36
CA GLU A 86 -1.38 -6.44 3.36
C GLU A 86 -0.81 -6.46 4.79
N ASN A 87 0.51 -6.45 4.91
CA ASN A 87 1.22 -6.50 6.18
C ASN A 87 1.61 -5.11 6.70
N VAL A 88 1.12 -4.05 6.06
CA VAL A 88 1.43 -2.65 6.37
C VAL A 88 0.21 -1.92 6.89
N LEU A 89 0.42 -1.10 7.91
CA LEU A 89 -0.55 -0.10 8.36
C LEU A 89 0.06 1.30 8.33
N ILE A 90 -0.68 2.27 7.80
CA ILE A 90 -0.40 3.71 7.89
C ILE A 90 -1.32 4.31 8.95
N ASN A 91 -0.75 4.81 10.05
CA ASN A 91 -1.53 5.29 11.21
C ASN A 91 -2.55 4.27 11.74
N GLY A 92 -2.27 2.97 11.59
CA GLY A 92 -3.19 1.90 12.00
C GLY A 92 -4.23 1.50 10.96
N HIS A 93 -4.25 2.12 9.79
CA HIS A 93 -5.16 1.81 8.68
C HIS A 93 -4.44 1.06 7.55
N GLN A 94 -5.19 0.26 6.79
CA GLN A 94 -4.64 -0.46 5.63
C GLN A 94 -4.19 0.53 4.55
N VAL A 95 -3.22 0.10 3.73
CA VAL A 95 -2.67 0.89 2.61
C VAL A 95 -3.70 1.09 1.49
N ILE A 96 -4.58 0.10 1.30
CA ILE A 96 -5.70 0.13 0.35
C ILE A 96 -6.98 0.19 1.17
N LEU A 97 -7.83 1.18 0.89
CA LEU A 97 -9.08 1.41 1.60
C LEU A 97 -10.23 1.49 0.61
N SER A 98 -11.39 0.96 0.98
CA SER A 98 -12.63 1.34 0.31
C SER A 98 -12.94 2.82 0.57
N ALA A 99 -13.75 3.44 -0.29
CA ALA A 99 -14.17 4.82 -0.10
C ALA A 99 -14.83 5.08 1.28
N ASN A 100 -15.52 4.08 1.85
CA ASN A 100 -16.17 4.20 3.15
C ASN A 100 -15.17 4.11 4.32
N GLU A 101 -14.21 3.19 4.24
CA GLU A 101 -13.14 3.09 5.24
C GLU A 101 -12.29 4.37 5.24
N PHE A 102 -11.97 4.88 4.06
CA PHE A 102 -11.23 6.12 3.91
C PHE A 102 -11.95 7.31 4.57
N ARG A 103 -13.23 7.53 4.28
CA ARG A 103 -14.01 8.62 4.89
C ARG A 103 -14.12 8.50 6.41
N SER A 104 -14.06 7.28 6.94
CA SER A 104 -14.12 7.02 8.38
C SER A 104 -12.77 7.30 9.06
N ALA A 105 -11.66 6.93 8.41
CA ALA A 105 -10.31 7.12 8.91
C ALA A 105 -9.81 8.56 8.75
N TYR A 106 -10.15 9.20 7.62
CA TYR A 106 -9.68 10.53 7.22
C TYR A 106 -10.89 11.42 6.88
N PRO A 107 -11.63 11.90 7.89
CA PRO A 107 -12.87 12.65 7.68
C PRO A 107 -12.63 14.04 7.05
N LYS A 108 -11.40 14.55 7.10
CA LYS A 108 -11.03 15.86 6.57
C LYS A 108 -10.05 15.74 5.40
N ILE A 109 -10.46 16.29 4.26
CA ILE A 109 -9.61 16.44 3.07
C ILE A 109 -9.22 17.90 2.95
N ASP A 110 -7.92 18.18 2.98
CA ASP A 110 -7.37 19.53 2.88
C ASP A 110 -7.33 19.99 1.42
N SER A 111 -7.07 19.08 0.46
CA SER A 111 -7.18 19.38 -0.98
C SER A 111 -7.37 18.14 -1.84
N SER A 112 -7.85 18.34 -3.07
CA SER A 112 -8.00 17.29 -4.07
C SER A 112 -7.57 17.79 -5.45
N LYS A 113 -6.91 16.95 -6.24
CA LYS A 113 -6.49 17.28 -7.61
C LYS A 113 -6.60 16.07 -8.52
N THR A 114 -7.29 16.22 -9.65
CA THR A 114 -7.29 15.21 -10.71
C THR A 114 -6.15 15.48 -11.69
N ILE A 115 -5.42 14.43 -12.04
CA ILE A 115 -4.36 14.44 -13.05
C ILE A 115 -4.62 13.34 -14.08
N THR A 116 -4.08 13.52 -15.29
CA THR A 116 -4.02 12.44 -16.28
C THR A 116 -2.69 11.70 -16.09
N ALA A 117 -2.75 10.39 -15.90
CA ALA A 117 -1.61 9.50 -15.82
C ALA A 117 -1.30 8.93 -17.21
N ASP A 118 -0.18 9.34 -17.78
CA ASP A 118 0.20 9.00 -19.15
C ASP A 118 0.68 7.54 -19.32
N CYS A 119 1.06 6.88 -18.22
CA CYS A 119 1.60 5.52 -18.20
C CYS A 119 0.66 4.50 -17.55
N GLY A 120 -0.65 4.75 -17.49
CA GLY A 120 -1.60 3.84 -16.85
C GLY A 120 -1.83 4.14 -15.37
N SER A 121 -2.46 3.21 -14.65
CA SER A 121 -2.99 3.44 -13.31
C SER A 121 -2.60 2.33 -12.34
N PRO A 122 -2.22 2.65 -11.08
CA PRO A 122 -2.03 1.61 -10.06
C PRO A 122 -3.31 0.79 -9.84
N PHE A 123 -4.48 1.35 -10.17
CA PHE A 123 -5.76 0.68 -10.08
C PHE A 123 -6.00 -0.40 -11.15
N ASP A 124 -5.26 -0.36 -12.26
CA ASP A 124 -5.41 -1.35 -13.34
C ASP A 124 -5.16 -2.76 -12.81
N TRP A 125 -4.22 -2.90 -11.87
CA TRP A 125 -3.82 -4.16 -11.24
C TRP A 125 -4.57 -4.44 -9.93
N LEU A 126 -4.81 -3.40 -9.13
CA LEU A 126 -5.42 -3.56 -7.81
C LEU A 126 -6.89 -3.97 -7.85
N ASP A 127 -7.62 -3.59 -8.91
CA ASP A 127 -9.04 -3.93 -9.05
C ASP A 127 -9.45 -4.11 -10.52
N GLU A 128 -8.81 -5.07 -11.18
CA GLU A 128 -9.05 -5.38 -12.60
C GLU A 128 -10.53 -5.66 -12.89
N GLN A 129 -11.26 -6.28 -11.95
CA GLN A 129 -12.67 -6.59 -12.11
C GLN A 129 -13.53 -5.33 -12.16
N TRP A 130 -13.33 -4.40 -11.22
CA TRP A 130 -14.03 -3.12 -11.23
C TRP A 130 -13.64 -2.27 -12.44
N MET A 131 -12.34 -2.24 -12.77
CA MET A 131 -11.84 -1.53 -13.96
C MET A 131 -12.47 -2.09 -15.23
N THR A 132 -12.57 -3.42 -15.36
CA THR A 132 -13.20 -4.07 -16.51
C THR A 132 -14.68 -3.71 -16.63
N LYS A 133 -15.40 -3.73 -15.51
CA LYS A 133 -16.83 -3.39 -15.46
C LYS A 133 -17.08 -1.91 -15.81
N THR A 134 -16.19 -1.02 -15.38
CA THR A 134 -16.35 0.43 -15.51
C THR A 134 -15.86 0.94 -16.85
N TYR A 135 -14.72 0.46 -17.32
CA TYR A 135 -13.98 1.01 -18.47
C TYR A 135 -13.90 0.06 -19.68
N GLY A 136 -14.52 -1.13 -19.63
CA GLY A 136 -14.48 -2.12 -20.71
C GLY A 136 -13.29 -3.06 -20.56
N LYS A 137 -12.95 -3.87 -21.57
CA LYS A 137 -11.84 -4.83 -21.45
C LYS A 137 -10.48 -4.13 -21.51
N TYR A 138 -9.45 -4.78 -20.97
CA TYR A 138 -8.07 -4.35 -21.17
C TYR A 138 -7.72 -4.39 -22.66
N ASN A 139 -7.08 -3.32 -23.15
CA ASN A 139 -6.66 -3.18 -24.54
C ASN A 139 -5.13 -3.17 -24.61
N GLU A 140 -4.56 -4.27 -25.11
CA GLU A 140 -3.10 -4.44 -25.23
C GLU A 140 -2.42 -3.35 -26.08
N THR A 141 -3.11 -2.81 -27.08
CA THR A 141 -2.55 -1.75 -27.95
C THR A 141 -2.48 -0.40 -27.23
N LYS A 142 -3.45 -0.10 -26.35
CA LYS A 142 -3.45 1.12 -25.54
C LYS A 142 -2.63 0.99 -24.25
N GLY A 143 -2.33 -0.24 -23.83
CA GLY A 143 -1.70 -0.50 -22.53
C GLY A 143 -2.61 -0.17 -21.33
N THR A 144 -3.94 -0.11 -21.54
CA THR A 144 -4.93 0.18 -20.51
C THR A 144 -6.35 -0.24 -20.96
N PHE A 145 -7.37 -0.02 -20.13
CA PHE A 145 -8.77 -0.35 -20.44
C PHE A 145 -9.37 0.54 -21.52
N GLU A 146 -10.22 -0.04 -22.38
CA GLU A 146 -10.72 0.60 -23.62
C GLU A 146 -11.23 2.04 -23.47
N LYS A 147 -11.96 2.32 -22.38
CA LYS A 147 -12.61 3.60 -22.08
C LYS A 147 -11.96 4.36 -20.92
N TYR A 148 -10.86 3.87 -20.37
CA TYR A 148 -10.15 4.59 -19.32
C TYR A 148 -9.48 5.82 -19.91
N ASP A 149 -9.70 6.99 -19.30
CA ASP A 149 -9.20 8.28 -19.78
C ASP A 149 -7.93 8.75 -19.06
N GLY A 150 -7.29 7.85 -18.30
CA GLY A 150 -6.06 8.12 -17.57
C GLY A 150 -6.27 8.96 -16.31
N LYS A 151 -7.49 9.35 -15.94
CA LYS A 151 -7.69 10.27 -14.82
C LYS A 151 -7.58 9.57 -13.46
N ILE A 152 -6.68 10.09 -12.63
CA ILE A 152 -6.52 9.72 -11.23
C ILE A 152 -6.76 10.95 -10.37
N THR A 153 -7.55 10.80 -9.31
CA THR A 153 -7.74 11.88 -8.33
C THR A 153 -6.83 11.68 -7.15
N MET A 154 -5.96 12.65 -6.90
CA MET A 154 -5.14 12.75 -5.71
C MET A 154 -5.95 13.43 -4.59
N LEU A 155 -5.91 12.89 -3.39
CA LEU A 155 -6.48 13.46 -2.17
C LEU A 155 -5.34 13.74 -1.20
N TYR A 156 -5.36 14.92 -0.59
CA TYR A 156 -4.42 15.27 0.48
C TYR A 156 -5.19 15.56 1.76
N GLY A 157 -4.84 14.86 2.83
CA GLY A 157 -5.41 15.06 4.15
C GLY A 157 -4.43 14.59 5.22
N GLU A 158 -4.34 15.33 6.32
CA GLU A 158 -3.53 14.95 7.48
C GLU A 158 -2.05 14.70 7.18
N ASN A 159 -1.49 15.38 6.17
CA ASN A 159 -0.12 15.19 5.68
C ASN A 159 0.14 13.83 5.01
N ILE A 160 -0.92 13.25 4.45
CA ILE A 160 -0.90 12.05 3.63
C ILE A 160 -1.48 12.37 2.25
N GLU A 161 -0.82 11.90 1.21
CA GLU A 161 -1.33 11.85 -0.16
C GLU A 161 -1.88 10.46 -0.46
N PHE A 162 -3.04 10.45 -1.09
CA PHE A 162 -3.72 9.25 -1.57
C PHE A 162 -4.12 9.42 -3.03
N SER A 163 -4.20 8.32 -3.77
CA SER A 163 -4.81 8.23 -5.09
C SER A 163 -6.17 7.56 -4.98
N THR A 164 -7.12 7.94 -5.84
CA THR A 164 -8.39 7.24 -5.96
C THR A 164 -8.94 7.23 -7.38
N ASN A 165 -9.59 6.12 -7.73
CA ASN A 165 -10.45 5.94 -8.90
C ASN A 165 -11.95 6.10 -8.56
N ASN A 166 -12.28 6.68 -7.39
CA ASN A 166 -13.61 6.78 -6.77
C ASN A 166 -14.18 5.49 -6.18
N HIS A 167 -13.58 4.33 -6.41
CA HIS A 167 -14.01 3.07 -5.81
C HIS A 167 -13.14 2.68 -4.62
N ILE A 168 -11.82 2.69 -4.84
CA ILE A 168 -10.80 2.45 -3.82
C ILE A 168 -9.91 3.68 -3.66
N VAL A 169 -9.34 3.82 -2.46
CA VAL A 169 -8.38 4.86 -2.10
C VAL A 169 -7.09 4.16 -1.72
N LEU A 170 -6.01 4.56 -2.38
CA LEU A 170 -4.68 3.99 -2.25
C LEU A 170 -3.77 5.01 -1.59
N PHE A 171 -3.05 4.60 -0.55
CA PHE A 171 -1.97 5.40 0.01
C PHE A 171 -0.84 5.61 -1.02
N ASP A 172 -0.39 6.85 -1.17
CA ASP A 172 0.76 7.20 -2.02
C ASP A 172 1.95 7.67 -1.19
N MET A 173 1.78 8.64 -0.29
CA MET A 173 2.89 9.23 0.46
C MET A 173 2.42 9.78 1.80
N ALA A 174 3.25 9.68 2.84
CA ALA A 174 3.03 10.40 4.09
C ALA A 174 4.31 10.98 4.67
N PHE A 175 4.20 12.19 5.20
CA PHE A 175 5.27 12.82 5.99
C PHE A 175 5.33 12.18 7.38
N ALA A 176 6.52 11.73 7.80
CA ALA A 176 6.72 11.04 9.08
C ALA A 176 6.49 11.94 10.30
N GLY A 177 6.44 13.28 10.10
CA GLY A 177 6.18 14.26 11.14
C GLY A 177 4.92 14.00 11.98
N ASN A 178 3.87 13.51 11.31
CA ASN A 178 2.56 13.23 11.91
C ASN A 178 2.06 11.80 11.62
N ASN A 179 2.84 11.02 10.87
CA ASN A 179 2.41 9.73 10.38
C ASN A 179 3.38 8.62 10.77
N SER A 180 2.84 7.41 10.88
CA SER A 180 3.55 6.20 11.23
C SER A 180 3.31 5.10 10.19
N PHE A 181 4.37 4.33 9.94
CA PHE A 181 4.37 3.15 9.10
C PHE A 181 4.62 1.92 9.99
N ARG A 182 3.69 0.95 10.00
CA ARG A 182 3.80 -0.26 10.82
C ARG A 182 3.84 -1.52 9.96
N ILE A 183 4.83 -2.37 10.19
CA ILE A 183 4.91 -3.72 9.65
C ILE A 183 4.35 -4.68 10.70
N ILE A 184 3.17 -5.25 10.43
CA ILE A 184 2.41 -6.04 11.41
C ILE A 184 3.22 -7.27 11.84
N SER A 185 3.74 -8.04 10.88
CA SER A 185 4.41 -9.32 11.14
C SER A 185 5.65 -9.24 12.03
N HIS A 186 6.30 -8.06 12.10
CA HIS A 186 7.53 -7.85 12.88
C HIS A 186 7.34 -6.85 14.03
N ASN A 187 6.11 -6.33 14.20
CA ASN A 187 5.79 -5.27 15.14
C ASN A 187 6.76 -4.07 15.05
N ILE A 188 7.21 -3.75 13.84
CA ILE A 188 8.09 -2.60 13.58
C ILE A 188 7.20 -1.40 13.29
N THR A 189 7.39 -0.30 14.03
CA THR A 189 6.77 0.99 13.73
C THR A 189 7.86 2.00 13.42
N LEU A 190 7.65 2.79 12.37
CA LEU A 190 8.54 3.83 11.88
C LEU A 190 7.77 5.16 11.85
N ASP A 191 8.41 6.23 12.30
CA ASP A 191 7.84 7.58 12.44
C ASP A 191 8.97 8.63 12.45
N LYS A 192 8.67 9.90 12.71
CA LYS A 192 9.69 10.98 12.80
C LYS A 192 10.81 10.76 13.80
N SER A 193 10.62 9.88 14.80
CA SER A 193 11.65 9.55 15.79
C SER A 193 12.66 8.51 15.27
N THR A 194 12.32 7.85 14.16
CA THR A 194 13.16 6.83 13.54
C THR A 194 14.41 7.45 12.95
N THR A 195 15.56 7.14 13.54
CA THR A 195 16.88 7.52 13.02
C THR A 195 17.36 6.51 11.99
N LEU A 196 18.26 6.95 11.10
CA LEU A 196 18.90 6.09 10.10
C LEU A 196 19.60 4.88 10.74
N GLU A 197 20.24 5.07 11.89
CA GLU A 197 20.89 4.01 12.64
C GLU A 197 19.89 3.01 13.23
N ALA A 198 18.80 3.50 13.84
CA ALA A 198 17.75 2.64 14.38
C ALA A 198 17.06 1.85 13.27
N PHE A 199 16.85 2.46 12.10
CA PHE A 199 16.34 1.80 10.91
C PHE A 199 17.29 0.68 10.46
N LYS A 200 18.59 0.96 10.26
CA LYS A 200 19.57 -0.06 9.85
C LYS A 200 19.67 -1.25 10.82
N ARG A 201 19.49 -1.02 12.13
CA ARG A 201 19.41 -2.12 13.11
C ARG A 201 18.18 -3.02 12.91
N LYS A 202 17.05 -2.45 12.51
CA LYS A 202 15.82 -3.18 12.20
C LYS A 202 15.87 -3.86 10.84
N PHE A 203 16.61 -3.29 9.88
CA PHE A 203 16.71 -3.77 8.49
C PHE A 203 18.18 -3.98 8.07
N PRO A 204 18.91 -4.92 8.67
CA PRO A 204 20.36 -5.04 8.52
C PRO A 204 20.82 -5.37 7.09
N HIS A 205 19.94 -5.96 6.28
CA HIS A 205 20.23 -6.33 4.90
C HIS A 205 19.73 -5.31 3.86
N SER A 206 19.10 -4.23 4.32
CA SER A 206 18.58 -3.19 3.42
C SER A 206 19.72 -2.40 2.77
N LYS A 207 19.59 -2.15 1.46
CA LYS A 207 20.56 -1.34 0.71
C LYS A 207 20.16 0.13 0.78
N ILE A 208 21.14 0.98 1.07
CA ILE A 208 20.99 2.43 0.99
C ILE A 208 21.16 2.86 -0.47
N GLU A 209 20.16 3.55 -0.99
CA GLU A 209 20.22 4.23 -2.27
C GLU A 209 20.67 5.69 -2.02
N LYS A 210 21.75 6.09 -2.67
CA LYS A 210 22.24 7.47 -2.60
C LYS A 210 21.39 8.36 -3.50
N LEU A 211 20.98 9.51 -2.98
CA LEU A 211 20.28 10.55 -3.72
C LEU A 211 21.27 11.64 -4.13
N GLU A 212 20.83 12.59 -4.96
CA GLU A 212 21.68 13.70 -5.42
C GLU A 212 22.17 14.56 -4.26
N LYS A 213 21.34 14.71 -3.22
CA LYS A 213 21.67 15.46 -2.01
C LYS A 213 22.41 14.57 -1.01
N PRO A 214 23.56 15.02 -0.48
CA PRO A 214 24.41 14.20 0.39
C PRO A 214 23.82 13.93 1.77
N ASP A 215 22.87 14.75 2.24
CA ASP A 215 22.17 14.59 3.52
C ASP A 215 20.91 13.72 3.42
N GLU A 216 20.58 13.24 2.22
CA GLU A 216 19.40 12.43 1.95
C GLU A 216 19.78 10.98 1.65
N ALA A 217 18.96 10.05 2.13
CA ALA A 217 19.13 8.62 1.91
C ALA A 217 17.77 7.97 1.65
N ARG A 218 17.73 6.97 0.78
CA ARG A 218 16.52 6.20 0.51
C ARG A 218 16.74 4.71 0.74
N PHE A 219 15.72 4.04 1.26
CA PHE A 219 15.63 2.58 1.29
C PHE A 219 14.42 2.13 0.49
N ARG A 220 14.55 0.99 -0.18
CA ARG A 220 13.51 0.39 -1.02
C ARG A 220 13.19 -1.01 -0.53
N PHE A 221 11.91 -1.30 -0.42
CA PHE A 221 11.37 -2.63 -0.16
C PHE A 221 10.27 -2.91 -1.16
N TYR A 222 10.41 -3.99 -1.92
CA TYR A 222 9.41 -4.36 -2.91
C TYR A 222 8.11 -4.81 -2.23
N ILE A 223 6.98 -4.68 -2.89
CA ILE A 223 5.71 -5.18 -2.34
C ILE A 223 5.41 -6.62 -2.75
N ASP A 224 6.12 -7.13 -3.77
CA ASP A 224 5.95 -8.46 -4.34
C ASP A 224 7.27 -9.03 -4.88
N LYS A 225 7.19 -10.23 -5.49
CA LYS A 225 8.33 -10.93 -6.08
C LYS A 225 8.71 -10.45 -7.48
N GLU A 226 7.84 -9.72 -8.16
CA GLU A 226 8.08 -9.15 -9.48
C GLU A 226 9.00 -7.93 -9.38
N LYS A 227 9.06 -7.31 -8.19
CA LYS A 227 10.01 -6.24 -7.83
C LYS A 227 9.82 -4.97 -8.66
N GLU A 228 8.61 -4.74 -9.13
CA GLU A 228 8.22 -3.54 -9.88
C GLU A 228 7.77 -2.44 -8.93
N ASN A 229 6.95 -2.79 -7.93
CA ASN A 229 6.35 -1.83 -7.01
C ASN A 229 7.02 -1.91 -5.63
N ALA A 230 7.11 -0.79 -4.91
CA ALA A 230 7.90 -0.73 -3.69
C ALA A 230 7.44 0.33 -2.69
N PHE A 231 7.64 0.06 -1.40
CA PHE A 231 7.73 1.08 -0.37
C PHE A 231 9.12 1.73 -0.39
N LEU A 232 9.14 3.06 -0.37
CA LEU A 232 10.35 3.86 -0.28
C LEU A 232 10.35 4.65 1.03
N PHE A 233 11.47 4.60 1.74
CA PHE A 233 11.68 5.33 3.00
C PHE A 233 12.77 6.36 2.80
N TYR A 234 12.40 7.63 2.93
CA TYR A 234 13.30 8.77 2.71
C TYR A 234 13.76 9.34 4.04
N PHE A 235 15.07 9.36 4.22
CA PHE A 235 15.75 9.95 5.36
C PHE A 235 16.40 11.26 4.94
N LYS A 236 16.27 12.28 5.79
CA LYS A 236 16.94 13.56 5.63
C LYS A 236 17.59 13.95 6.94
N ASN A 237 18.85 14.38 6.90
CA ASN A 237 19.63 14.69 8.11
C ASN A 237 19.61 13.54 9.15
N GLY A 238 19.65 12.29 8.67
CA GLY A 238 19.67 11.10 9.51
C GLY A 238 18.35 10.72 10.19
N LYS A 239 17.22 11.38 9.88
CA LYS A 239 15.88 11.05 10.40
C LYS A 239 14.92 10.73 9.27
N LEU A 240 13.94 9.87 9.54
CA LEU A 240 12.87 9.58 8.58
C LEU A 240 12.04 10.85 8.33
N ASP A 241 11.99 11.27 7.07
CA ASP A 241 11.31 12.49 6.63
C ASP A 241 9.92 12.16 6.08
N TYR A 242 9.86 11.22 5.14
CA TYR A 242 8.63 10.70 4.58
C TYR A 242 8.79 9.27 4.06
N PHE A 243 7.66 8.62 3.82
CA PHE A 243 7.62 7.32 3.17
C PHE A 243 6.52 7.32 2.10
N THR A 244 6.72 6.54 1.05
CA THR A 244 5.83 6.52 -0.12
C THR A 244 5.71 5.11 -0.68
N LEU A 245 4.53 4.81 -1.20
CA LEU A 245 4.30 3.67 -2.07
C LEU A 245 4.54 4.11 -3.52
N TRP A 246 5.55 3.51 -4.13
CA TRP A 246 5.95 3.78 -5.50
C TRP A 246 5.50 2.66 -6.43
N TRP A 247 4.90 3.08 -7.55
CA TRP A 247 4.42 2.20 -8.61
C TRP A 247 5.25 2.41 -9.87
N LEU A 248 5.73 1.30 -10.44
CA LEU A 248 6.32 1.30 -11.77
C LEU A 248 5.18 1.17 -12.79
N LEU A 249 4.70 2.31 -13.28
CA LEU A 249 3.61 2.37 -14.26
C LEU A 249 4.15 2.38 -15.71
N CYS A 250 5.39 2.78 -15.88
CA CYS A 250 6.24 2.60 -17.05
C CYS A 250 7.68 2.32 -16.58
#